data_AF-A0A941NW54-F1
#
_entry.id   AF-A0A941NW54-F1
#
_cell.length_a   1.000
_cell.length_b   1.000
_cell.length_c   1.000
_cell.angle_alpha   90.00
_cell.angle_beta   90.00
_cell.angle_gamma   90.00
#
_symmetry.space_group_name_H-M   'P 1'
#
loop_
_entity.id
_entity.type
_entity.pdbx_description
1 polymer ?
#
loop_
_entity_poly.entity_id
_entity_poly.type
_entity_poly.pdbx_seq_one_letter_code
_entity_poly.pdbx_strand_id
1 'polypeptide(L)'
;MLSMLDVTYLEDKTDNAALESLCQAIQKAPMAPAAIFVYLRDLAFVKSLLANYSIAFGVPVNFPQANKTKEQVIEELNLAKQLGADEIDVVIPYKDFLQRKDFTQIAQFVGFCRKALPTQTLKVILETGEIKQAQDIYALSIICCEQGADFIKTSTGKVAMGATLDATKSIIGAIKDYHRQSGRQVGLKVSGGVRTVAQAQSYIDQVKELLGEAWLTKEHFRIGASALFKALC
;
A
#
# COMPACT_ATOMS: atom_id res chain seq x y z
N MET A 1 -15.66 2.59 -6.22
CA MET A 1 -14.69 3.27 -5.32
C MET A 1 -14.53 2.51 -4.02
N LEU A 2 -15.60 2.27 -3.25
CA LEU A 2 -15.52 1.58 -1.95
C LEU A 2 -14.86 0.19 -2.05
N SER A 3 -15.20 -0.60 -3.06
CA SER A 3 -14.56 -1.91 -3.34
C SER A 3 -13.07 -1.88 -3.66
N MET A 4 -12.48 -0.70 -3.89
CA MET A 4 -11.04 -0.49 -4.11
C MET A 4 -10.36 0.21 -2.92
N LEU A 5 -11.07 0.35 -1.80
CA LEU A 5 -10.56 1.05 -0.63
C LEU A 5 -9.80 0.11 0.30
N ASP A 6 -8.63 0.54 0.75
CA ASP A 6 -7.91 -0.04 1.88
C ASP A 6 -8.21 0.82 3.10
N VAL A 7 -9.22 0.40 3.87
CA VAL A 7 -9.63 1.11 5.10
C VAL A 7 -8.51 0.96 6.11
N THR A 8 -7.95 2.07 6.59
CA THR A 8 -6.71 2.04 7.37
C THR A 8 -6.95 2.53 8.79
N TYR A 9 -6.46 1.80 9.79
CA TYR A 9 -6.36 2.24 11.18
C TYR A 9 -4.93 1.98 11.67
N LEU A 10 -4.08 3.00 11.62
CA LEU A 10 -2.65 2.91 11.95
C LEU A 10 -2.29 3.96 13.01
N GLU A 11 -3.00 3.94 14.13
CA GLU A 11 -2.74 4.84 15.26
C GLU A 11 -1.58 4.34 16.12
N ASP A 12 -0.86 5.24 16.78
CA ASP A 12 0.35 4.88 17.56
C ASP A 12 0.02 4.00 18.77
N LYS A 13 -1.21 4.13 19.29
CA LYS A 13 -1.75 3.32 20.39
C LYS A 13 -2.95 2.53 19.91
N THR A 14 -3.05 1.30 20.38
CA THR A 14 -4.24 0.48 20.22
C THR A 14 -5.41 1.12 20.97
N ASP A 15 -6.55 1.21 20.29
CA ASP A 15 -7.83 1.57 20.88
C ASP A 15 -8.86 0.56 20.38
N ASN A 16 -9.21 -0.38 21.26
CA ASN A 16 -10.12 -1.46 20.92
C ASN A 16 -11.52 -0.95 20.58
N ALA A 17 -12.00 0.10 21.26
CA ALA A 17 -13.33 0.65 20.99
C ALA A 17 -13.39 1.32 19.61
N ALA A 18 -12.31 2.00 19.22
CA ALA A 18 -12.19 2.57 17.86
C ALA A 18 -12.12 1.47 16.79
N LEU A 19 -11.37 0.39 17.04
CA LEU A 19 -11.28 -0.76 16.13
C LEU A 19 -12.61 -1.50 15.99
N GLU A 20 -13.33 -1.73 17.09
CA GLU A 20 -14.69 -2.31 17.09
C GLU A 20 -15.65 -1.45 16.27
N SER A 21 -15.66 -0.14 16.52
CA SER A 21 -16.49 0.80 15.79
C SER A 21 -16.19 0.79 14.28
N LEU A 22 -14.91 0.72 13.92
CA LEU A 22 -14.49 0.61 12.52
C LEU A 22 -14.95 -0.69 11.88
N CYS A 23 -14.79 -1.82 12.57
CA CYS A 23 -15.24 -3.13 12.06
C CYS A 23 -16.76 -3.17 11.87
N GLN A 24 -17.53 -2.63 12.82
CA GLN A 24 -18.98 -2.49 12.70
C GLN A 24 -19.39 -1.61 11.52
N ALA A 25 -18.67 -0.51 11.29
CA ALA A 25 -18.92 0.36 10.14
C ALA A 25 -18.63 -0.36 8.81
N ILE A 26 -17.55 -1.15 8.74
CA ILE A 26 -17.22 -1.99 7.57
C ILE A 26 -18.32 -3.03 7.29
N GLN A 27 -18.85 -3.68 8.34
CA GLN A 27 -19.92 -4.67 8.21
C GLN A 27 -21.26 -4.08 7.75
N LYS A 28 -21.51 -2.80 8.07
CA LYS A 28 -22.72 -2.07 7.66
C LYS A 28 -22.59 -1.37 6.31
N ALA A 29 -21.39 -1.31 5.75
CA ALA A 29 -21.14 -0.63 4.49
C ALA A 29 -21.90 -1.31 3.33
N PRO A 30 -22.34 -0.56 2.29
CA PRO A 30 -23.14 -1.12 1.20
C PRO A 30 -22.38 -2.15 0.35
N MET A 31 -21.05 -2.15 0.42
CA MET A 31 -20.18 -3.19 -0.13
C MET A 31 -18.89 -3.28 0.69
N ALA A 32 -18.26 -4.46 0.68
CA ALA A 32 -16.99 -4.65 1.35
C ALA A 32 -15.90 -3.76 0.71
N PRO A 33 -15.09 -3.07 1.52
CA PRO A 33 -13.83 -2.51 1.04
C PRO A 33 -12.87 -3.63 0.63
N ALA A 34 -11.81 -3.29 -0.09
CA ALA A 34 -10.85 -4.27 -0.58
C ALA A 34 -10.07 -4.91 0.57
N ALA A 35 -9.63 -4.08 1.52
CA ALA A 35 -8.85 -4.51 2.67
C ALA A 35 -9.07 -3.62 3.90
N ILE A 36 -8.70 -4.13 5.07
CA ILE A 36 -8.48 -3.36 6.29
C ILE A 36 -6.99 -3.43 6.66
N PHE A 37 -6.36 -2.29 6.92
CA PHE A 37 -4.95 -2.19 7.32
C PHE A 37 -4.83 -1.75 8.77
N VAL A 38 -4.18 -2.57 9.58
CA VAL A 38 -3.86 -2.29 11.00
C VAL A 38 -2.41 -2.63 11.33
N TYR A 39 -1.92 -2.22 12.49
CA TYR A 39 -0.61 -2.69 12.97
C TYR A 39 -0.66 -4.16 13.36
N LEU A 40 0.49 -4.86 13.30
CA LEU A 40 0.61 -6.28 13.65
C LEU A 40 0.00 -6.63 15.02
N ARG A 41 0.19 -5.76 16.01
CA ARG A 41 -0.36 -5.94 17.37
C ARG A 41 -1.90 -5.97 17.41
N ASP A 42 -2.56 -5.35 16.44
CA ASP A 42 -4.01 -5.21 16.37
C ASP A 42 -4.65 -6.25 15.44
N LEU A 43 -3.86 -6.94 14.62
CA LEU A 43 -4.32 -7.83 13.56
C LEU A 43 -5.21 -8.96 14.09
N ALA A 44 -4.77 -9.67 15.14
CA ALA A 44 -5.54 -10.79 15.69
C ALA A 44 -6.91 -10.36 16.22
N PHE A 45 -6.98 -9.18 16.85
CA PHE A 45 -8.21 -8.60 17.37
C PHE A 45 -9.16 -8.19 16.23
N VAL A 46 -8.66 -7.50 15.22
CA VAL A 46 -9.50 -7.12 14.06
C VAL A 46 -10.00 -8.34 13.28
N LYS A 47 -9.17 -9.37 13.14
CA LYS A 47 -9.58 -10.62 12.49
C LYS A 47 -10.69 -11.33 13.26
N SER A 48 -10.69 -11.30 14.60
CA SER A 48 -11.78 -11.92 15.38
C SER A 48 -13.10 -11.17 15.19
N LEU A 49 -13.06 -9.84 15.10
CA LEU A 49 -14.25 -9.01 14.85
C LEU A 49 -14.84 -9.19 13.45
N LEU A 50 -13.99 -9.50 12.46
CA LEU A 50 -14.36 -9.66 11.06
C LEU A 50 -14.27 -11.11 10.57
N ALA A 51 -14.32 -12.10 11.46
CA ALA A 51 -14.05 -13.51 11.15
C ALA A 51 -14.92 -14.10 10.03
N ASN A 52 -16.16 -13.61 9.88
CA ASN A 52 -17.12 -14.06 8.86
C ASN A 52 -17.28 -13.05 7.70
N TYR A 53 -16.42 -12.04 7.63
CA TYR A 53 -16.49 -11.00 6.61
C TYR A 53 -15.41 -11.21 5.56
N SER A 54 -15.80 -11.23 4.28
CA SER A 54 -14.85 -11.40 3.18
C SER A 54 -14.11 -10.09 2.91
N ILE A 55 -12.96 -9.92 3.55
CA ILE A 55 -12.07 -8.76 3.41
C ILE A 55 -10.62 -9.22 3.57
N ALA A 56 -9.68 -8.57 2.87
CA ALA A 56 -8.27 -8.82 3.07
C ALA A 56 -7.73 -8.09 4.32
N PHE A 57 -6.88 -8.76 5.09
CA PHE A 57 -6.22 -8.20 6.25
C PHE A 57 -4.79 -7.77 5.93
N GLY A 58 -4.56 -6.47 6.00
CA GLY A 58 -3.31 -5.83 5.67
C GLY A 58 -2.51 -5.37 6.89
N VAL A 59 -1.18 -5.46 6.81
CA VAL A 59 -0.29 -4.85 7.81
C VAL A 59 0.88 -4.12 7.15
N PRO A 60 1.35 -3.00 7.72
CA PRO A 60 2.56 -2.36 7.24
C PRO A 60 3.80 -2.94 7.93
N VAL A 61 4.92 -2.99 7.21
CA VAL A 61 6.22 -3.50 7.70
C VAL A 61 7.33 -2.51 7.33
N ASN A 62 8.38 -2.45 8.17
CA ASN A 62 9.39 -1.38 8.11
C ASN A 62 8.78 0.03 8.23
N PHE A 63 7.63 0.13 8.91
CA PHE A 63 6.77 1.32 8.90
C PHE A 63 6.73 2.05 10.25
N PRO A 64 6.55 3.38 10.26
CA PRO A 64 6.68 4.30 9.11
C PRO A 64 8.12 4.77 8.87
N GLN A 65 9.04 4.54 9.80
CA GLN A 65 10.36 5.20 9.80
C GLN A 65 11.34 4.66 8.75
N ALA A 66 11.10 3.46 8.23
CA ALA A 66 11.90 2.79 7.20
C ALA A 66 13.40 2.62 7.55
N ASN A 67 13.70 2.31 8.80
CA ASN A 67 15.07 2.26 9.34
C ASN A 67 15.43 0.93 10.00
N LYS A 68 14.63 -0.14 9.79
CA LYS A 68 14.90 -1.46 10.38
C LYS A 68 15.99 -2.18 9.59
N THR A 69 16.74 -3.04 10.27
CA THR A 69 17.71 -3.93 9.61
C THR A 69 16.98 -4.98 8.77
N LYS A 70 17.71 -5.65 7.88
CA LYS A 70 17.16 -6.75 7.08
C LYS A 70 16.55 -7.84 7.96
N GLU A 71 17.22 -8.18 9.06
CA GLU A 71 16.82 -9.23 10.00
C GLU A 71 15.49 -8.86 10.67
N GLN A 72 15.38 -7.62 11.17
CA GLN A 72 14.16 -7.10 11.78
C GLN A 72 12.99 -7.06 10.80
N VAL A 73 13.22 -6.68 9.53
CA VAL A 73 12.17 -6.73 8.50
C VAL A 73 11.72 -8.16 8.26
N ILE A 74 12.66 -9.12 8.13
CA ILE A 74 12.32 -10.54 7.92
C ILE A 74 11.52 -11.10 9.11
N GLU A 75 11.88 -10.74 10.33
CA GLU A 75 11.13 -11.13 11.54
C GLU A 75 9.69 -10.60 11.50
N GLU A 76 9.49 -9.33 11.16
CA GLU A 76 8.14 -8.74 11.02
C GLU A 76 7.33 -9.40 9.90
N LEU A 77 7.96 -9.68 8.75
CA LEU A 77 7.31 -10.40 7.64
C LEU A 77 6.88 -11.81 8.05
N ASN A 78 7.72 -12.52 8.81
CA ASN A 78 7.40 -13.85 9.30
C ASN A 78 6.26 -13.83 10.32
N LEU A 79 6.29 -12.87 11.25
CA LEU A 79 5.20 -12.69 12.21
C LEU A 79 3.88 -12.33 11.51
N ALA A 80 3.92 -11.45 10.50
CA ALA A 80 2.75 -11.10 9.70
C ALA A 80 2.09 -12.32 9.05
N LYS A 81 2.89 -13.19 8.43
CA LYS A 81 2.40 -14.46 7.87
C LYS A 81 1.81 -15.38 8.95
N GLN A 82 2.49 -15.50 10.08
CA GLN A 82 2.05 -16.36 11.18
C GLN A 82 0.69 -15.91 11.74
N LEU A 83 0.45 -14.60 11.82
CA LEU A 83 -0.83 -14.02 12.22
C LEU A 83 -1.88 -14.02 11.09
N GLY A 84 -1.50 -14.49 9.90
CA GLY A 84 -2.36 -14.64 8.73
C GLY A 84 -2.72 -13.31 8.08
N ALA A 85 -1.78 -12.37 7.95
CA ALA A 85 -1.96 -11.23 7.07
C ALA A 85 -2.01 -11.68 5.61
N ASP A 86 -2.96 -11.14 4.84
CA ASP A 86 -3.13 -11.40 3.41
C ASP A 86 -2.28 -10.46 2.56
N GLU A 87 -2.09 -9.22 3.04
CA GLU A 87 -1.44 -8.14 2.32
C GLU A 87 -0.40 -7.45 3.19
N ILE A 88 0.78 -7.17 2.63
CA ILE A 88 1.88 -6.51 3.34
C ILE A 88 2.28 -5.23 2.61
N ASP A 89 2.23 -4.11 3.33
CA ASP A 89 2.72 -2.81 2.85
C ASP A 89 4.12 -2.55 3.41
N VAL A 90 5.17 -2.83 2.64
CA VAL A 90 6.56 -2.61 3.08
C VAL A 90 7.05 -1.24 2.67
N VAL A 91 7.62 -0.47 3.60
CA VAL A 91 8.31 0.80 3.28
C VAL A 91 9.75 0.54 2.86
N ILE A 92 10.16 1.02 1.68
CA ILE A 92 11.57 0.97 1.27
C ILE A 92 12.42 1.86 2.19
N PRO A 93 13.73 1.60 2.35
CA PRO A 93 14.63 2.48 3.12
C PRO A 93 14.88 3.81 2.38
N TYR A 94 13.84 4.62 2.20
CA TYR A 94 13.83 5.82 1.37
C TYR A 94 14.80 6.89 1.88
N LYS A 95 15.05 6.95 3.20
CA LYS A 95 16.01 7.90 3.80
C LYS A 95 17.44 7.60 3.37
N ASP A 96 17.80 6.32 3.31
CA ASP A 96 19.12 5.90 2.81
C ASP A 96 19.22 6.13 1.30
N PHE A 97 18.14 5.86 0.57
CA PHE A 97 18.07 6.14 -0.86
C PHE A 97 18.23 7.64 -1.18
N LEU A 98 17.59 8.53 -0.41
CA LEU A 98 17.72 9.98 -0.61
C LEU A 98 19.16 10.46 -0.46
N GLN A 99 19.94 9.82 0.42
CA GLN A 99 21.34 10.16 0.65
C GLN A 99 22.27 9.55 -0.40
N ARG A 100 22.03 8.29 -0.81
CA ARG A 100 23.02 7.49 -1.55
C ARG A 100 22.64 7.20 -3.00
N LYS A 101 21.37 7.37 -3.37
CA LYS A 101 20.80 6.98 -4.68
C LYS A 101 21.12 5.54 -5.09
N ASP A 102 21.19 4.66 -4.09
CA ASP A 102 21.56 3.27 -4.26
C ASP A 102 20.34 2.42 -4.63
N PHE A 103 20.07 2.36 -5.93
CA PHE A 103 19.00 1.54 -6.50
C PHE A 103 19.20 0.04 -6.26
N THR A 104 20.46 -0.42 -6.21
CA THR A 104 20.79 -1.82 -5.94
C THR A 104 20.36 -2.24 -4.53
N GLN A 105 20.57 -1.38 -3.53
CA GLN A 105 20.07 -1.64 -2.17
C GLN A 105 18.54 -1.80 -2.17
N ILE A 106 17.81 -0.95 -2.90
CA ILE A 106 16.34 -1.06 -2.97
C ILE A 106 15.93 -2.35 -3.66
N ALA A 107 16.59 -2.72 -4.75
CA ALA A 107 16.31 -3.98 -5.44
C ALA A 107 16.52 -5.18 -4.51
N GLN A 108 17.64 -5.23 -3.79
CA GLN A 108 17.92 -6.28 -2.81
C GLN A 108 16.89 -6.31 -1.68
N PHE A 109 16.47 -5.12 -1.21
CA PHE A 109 15.47 -4.98 -0.17
C PHE A 109 14.12 -5.60 -0.57
N VAL A 110 13.58 -5.20 -1.72
CA VAL A 110 12.31 -5.73 -2.23
C VAL A 110 12.45 -7.21 -2.55
N GLY A 111 13.58 -7.63 -3.14
CA GLY A 111 13.84 -9.02 -3.50
C GLY A 111 13.83 -9.96 -2.29
N PHE A 112 14.41 -9.57 -1.15
CA PHE A 112 14.31 -10.41 0.06
C PHE A 112 12.91 -10.37 0.67
N CYS A 113 12.19 -9.24 0.60
CA CYS A 113 10.80 -9.16 1.07
C CYS A 113 9.90 -10.10 0.27
N ARG A 114 10.03 -10.12 -1.06
CA ARG A 114 9.31 -11.03 -1.93
C ARG A 114 9.63 -12.49 -1.62
N LYS A 115 10.91 -12.84 -1.41
CA LYS A 115 11.31 -14.20 -1.02
C LYS A 115 10.69 -14.63 0.32
N ALA A 116 10.61 -13.71 1.28
CA ALA A 116 9.99 -13.98 2.57
C ALA A 116 8.47 -14.12 2.47
N LEU A 117 7.83 -13.49 1.49
CA LEU A 117 6.40 -13.54 1.23
C LEU A 117 6.13 -14.24 -0.11
N PRO A 118 6.14 -15.57 -0.25
CA PRO A 118 5.89 -16.17 -1.57
C PRO A 118 4.45 -16.03 -2.07
N THR A 119 3.47 -15.82 -1.17
CA THR A 119 2.04 -15.88 -1.51
C THR A 119 1.23 -14.64 -1.13
N GLN A 120 1.64 -13.88 -0.11
CA GLN A 120 0.92 -12.67 0.32
C GLN A 120 1.01 -11.58 -0.75
N THR A 121 0.04 -10.69 -0.83
CA THR A 121 0.16 -9.51 -1.71
C THR A 121 1.22 -8.57 -1.16
N LEU A 122 2.29 -8.33 -1.92
CA LEU A 122 3.36 -7.40 -1.54
C LEU A 122 3.13 -6.03 -2.18
N LYS A 123 2.83 -5.03 -1.34
CA LYS A 123 2.76 -3.63 -1.75
C LYS A 123 4.02 -2.90 -1.27
N VAL A 124 4.71 -2.20 -2.18
CA VAL A 124 5.95 -1.49 -1.85
C VAL A 124 5.68 0.01 -1.78
N ILE A 125 5.85 0.61 -0.60
CA ILE A 125 5.72 2.04 -0.37
C ILE A 125 7.03 2.73 -0.74
N LEU A 126 6.98 3.65 -1.70
CA LEU A 126 8.13 4.45 -2.12
C LEU A 126 8.39 5.67 -1.23
N GLU A 127 7.35 6.17 -0.56
CA GLU A 127 7.35 7.45 0.16
C GLU A 127 7.58 8.66 -0.76
N THR A 128 6.74 8.78 -1.79
CA THR A 128 6.82 9.85 -2.81
C THR A 128 6.61 11.28 -2.27
N GLY A 129 6.14 11.42 -1.03
CA GLY A 129 6.10 12.72 -0.35
C GLY A 129 7.50 13.27 -0.04
N GLU A 130 8.45 12.37 0.19
CA GLU A 130 9.84 12.67 0.48
C GLU A 130 10.72 12.54 -0.77
N ILE A 131 10.48 11.51 -1.61
CA ILE A 131 11.15 11.33 -2.90
C ILE A 131 10.44 12.18 -3.97
N LYS A 132 10.95 13.38 -4.22
CA LYS A 132 10.30 14.37 -5.09
C LYS A 132 10.65 14.27 -6.57
N GLN A 133 11.77 13.65 -6.93
CA GLN A 133 12.21 13.59 -8.33
C GLN A 133 11.41 12.56 -9.11
N ALA A 134 10.70 13.00 -10.15
CA ALA A 134 9.87 12.14 -11.00
C ALA A 134 10.64 10.96 -11.60
N GLN A 135 11.92 11.17 -11.96
CA GLN A 135 12.80 10.12 -12.50
C GLN A 135 13.14 9.06 -11.46
N ASP A 136 13.40 9.46 -10.21
CA ASP A 136 13.66 8.52 -9.12
C ASP A 136 12.42 7.67 -8.81
N ILE A 137 11.24 8.30 -8.74
CA ILE A 137 9.97 7.60 -8.51
C ILE A 137 9.73 6.56 -9.61
N TYR A 138 9.94 6.95 -10.88
CA TYR A 138 9.80 6.04 -12.01
C TYR A 138 10.79 4.87 -11.92
N ALA A 139 12.08 5.14 -11.72
CA ALA A 139 13.12 4.11 -11.67
C ALA A 139 12.93 3.14 -10.49
N LEU A 140 12.60 3.66 -9.31
CA LEU A 140 12.26 2.83 -8.14
C LEU A 140 11.03 1.96 -8.41
N SER A 141 10.01 2.49 -9.07
CA SER A 141 8.81 1.74 -9.43
C SER A 141 9.14 0.56 -10.35
N ILE A 142 9.96 0.78 -11.40
CA ILE A 142 10.44 -0.30 -12.29
C ILE A 142 11.16 -1.38 -11.49
N ILE A 143 12.14 -0.99 -10.67
CA ILE A 143 12.91 -1.93 -9.85
C ILE A 143 12.00 -2.73 -8.93
N CYS A 144 11.05 -2.08 -8.26
CA CYS A 144 10.11 -2.79 -7.38
C CYS A 144 9.25 -3.78 -8.16
N CYS A 145 8.79 -3.44 -9.38
CA CYS A 145 8.06 -4.35 -10.25
C CYS A 145 8.92 -5.57 -10.63
N GLU A 146 10.17 -5.35 -11.05
CA GLU A 146 11.13 -6.40 -11.40
C GLU A 146 11.46 -7.34 -10.23
N GLN A 147 11.45 -6.82 -9.00
CA GLN A 147 11.66 -7.60 -7.78
C GLN A 147 10.39 -8.28 -7.24
N GLY A 148 9.28 -8.21 -7.99
CA GLY A 148 8.05 -8.95 -7.70
C GLY A 148 7.04 -8.24 -6.80
N ALA A 149 7.09 -6.90 -6.70
CA ALA A 149 6.04 -6.13 -6.05
C ALA A 149 4.72 -6.28 -6.80
N ASP A 150 3.65 -6.63 -6.09
CA ASP A 150 2.30 -6.76 -6.67
C ASP A 150 1.61 -5.40 -6.76
N PHE A 151 1.98 -4.47 -5.88
CA PHE A 151 1.58 -3.07 -5.94
C PHE A 151 2.76 -2.14 -5.71
N ILE A 152 2.76 -1.01 -6.41
CA ILE A 152 3.53 0.17 -6.02
C ILE A 152 2.61 1.12 -5.25
N LYS A 153 3.03 1.52 -4.06
CA LYS A 153 2.28 2.40 -3.16
C LYS A 153 2.98 3.76 -3.04
N THR A 154 2.22 4.85 -3.11
CA THR A 154 2.77 6.21 -3.06
C THR A 154 3.44 6.52 -1.73
N SER A 155 2.68 6.49 -0.63
CA SER A 155 3.11 7.08 0.65
C SER A 155 2.58 6.32 1.86
N THR A 156 3.25 6.46 3.00
CA THR A 156 2.81 5.90 4.28
C THR A 156 1.58 6.62 4.84
N GLY A 157 1.38 7.88 4.47
CA GLY A 157 0.40 8.77 5.09
C GLY A 157 0.85 9.32 6.46
N LYS A 158 2.12 9.12 6.84
CA LYS A 158 2.72 9.61 8.09
C LYS A 158 3.69 10.77 7.90
N VAL A 159 3.97 11.15 6.65
CA VAL A 159 4.74 12.34 6.27
C VAL A 159 3.80 13.50 5.88
N ALA A 160 4.33 14.73 5.83
CA ALA A 160 3.54 15.94 5.61
C ALA A 160 2.85 15.98 4.24
N MET A 161 3.54 15.51 3.20
CA MET A 161 3.01 15.40 1.85
C MET A 161 2.76 13.92 1.52
N GLY A 162 1.53 13.57 1.16
CA GLY A 162 1.18 12.21 0.76
C GLY A 162 1.28 11.99 -0.75
N ALA A 163 0.29 11.29 -1.30
CA ALA A 163 0.16 11.11 -2.74
C ALA A 163 -0.03 12.45 -3.45
N THR A 164 0.57 12.60 -4.63
CA THR A 164 0.32 13.69 -5.57
C THR A 164 0.03 13.10 -6.95
N LEU A 165 -0.69 13.83 -7.80
CA LEU A 165 -0.97 13.39 -9.17
C LEU A 165 0.31 13.24 -9.99
N ASP A 166 1.32 14.08 -9.75
CA ASP A 166 2.60 14.02 -10.46
C ASP A 166 3.42 12.78 -10.08
N ALA A 167 3.54 12.50 -8.77
CA ALA A 167 4.20 11.28 -8.30
C ALA A 167 3.48 10.02 -8.80
N THR A 168 2.14 10.05 -8.79
CA THR A 168 1.31 8.94 -9.26
C THR A 168 1.49 8.72 -10.77
N LYS A 169 1.60 9.79 -11.56
CA LYS A 169 1.91 9.71 -13.00
C LYS A 169 3.25 9.02 -13.28
N SER A 170 4.29 9.31 -12.49
CA SER A 170 5.57 8.60 -12.59
C SER A 170 5.45 7.10 -12.31
N ILE A 171 4.72 6.72 -11.26
CA ILE A 171 4.47 5.31 -10.94
C ILE A 171 3.69 4.62 -12.06
N ILE A 172 2.63 5.28 -12.56
CA ILE A 172 1.82 4.76 -13.67
C ILE A 172 2.67 4.51 -14.91
N GLY A 173 3.56 5.46 -15.27
CA GLY A 173 4.47 5.29 -16.40
C GLY A 173 5.31 4.02 -16.26
N ALA A 174 5.90 3.82 -15.08
CA ALA A 174 6.71 2.63 -14.79
C ALA A 174 5.90 1.33 -14.86
N ILE A 175 4.71 1.29 -14.25
CA ILE A 175 3.81 0.13 -14.31
C ILE A 175 3.44 -0.20 -15.75
N LYS A 176 3.13 0.82 -16.56
CA LYS A 176 2.75 0.67 -17.96
C LYS A 176 3.88 0.07 -18.79
N ASP A 177 5.09 0.59 -18.63
CA ASP A 177 6.26 0.12 -19.40
C ASP A 177 6.72 -1.26 -18.94
N TYR A 178 6.69 -1.54 -17.64
CA TYR A 178 6.93 -2.89 -17.11
C TYR A 178 5.90 -3.90 -17.64
N HIS A 179 4.60 -3.55 -17.68
CA HIS A 179 3.57 -4.41 -18.24
C HIS A 179 3.79 -4.68 -19.73
N ARG A 180 4.17 -3.67 -20.52
CA ARG A 180 4.48 -3.84 -21.95
C ARG A 180 5.65 -4.81 -22.18
N GLN A 181 6.65 -4.79 -21.29
CA GLN A 181 7.83 -5.64 -21.41
C GLN A 181 7.58 -7.07 -20.90
N SER A 182 6.88 -7.22 -19.78
CA SER A 182 6.77 -8.49 -19.04
C SER A 182 5.43 -9.21 -19.20
N GLY A 183 4.37 -8.50 -19.60
CA GLY A 183 3.00 -8.97 -19.58
C GLY A 183 2.37 -9.06 -18.18
N ARG A 184 3.11 -8.78 -17.10
CA ARG A 184 2.59 -8.84 -15.72
C ARG A 184 1.93 -7.51 -15.35
N GLN A 185 0.68 -7.58 -14.90
CA GLN A 185 -0.05 -6.43 -14.38
C GLN A 185 0.34 -6.18 -12.92
N VAL A 186 1.01 -5.06 -12.65
CA VAL A 186 1.30 -4.58 -11.29
C VAL A 186 0.29 -3.50 -10.93
N GLY A 187 -0.20 -3.52 -9.69
CA GLY A 187 -1.17 -2.57 -9.19
C GLY A 187 -0.57 -1.26 -8.67
N LEU A 188 -1.44 -0.26 -8.51
CA LEU A 188 -1.13 1.04 -7.90
C LEU A 188 -1.97 1.22 -6.63
N LYS A 189 -1.33 1.62 -5.53
CA LYS A 189 -2.02 2.06 -4.32
C LYS A 189 -1.71 3.53 -4.01
N VAL A 190 -2.71 4.39 -4.14
CA VAL A 190 -2.58 5.81 -3.74
C VAL A 190 -2.93 5.96 -2.27
N SER A 191 -2.06 6.63 -1.50
CA SER A 191 -2.23 6.78 -0.04
C SER A 191 -1.57 8.05 0.47
N GLY A 192 -2.09 8.56 1.58
CA GLY A 192 -1.67 9.82 2.19
C GLY A 192 -2.37 11.03 1.57
N GLY A 193 -3.28 11.65 2.31
CA GLY A 193 -3.92 12.91 1.91
C GLY A 193 -5.21 12.79 1.08
N VAL A 194 -5.62 11.59 0.66
CA VAL A 194 -6.90 11.36 -0.04
C VAL A 194 -8.04 11.33 0.98
N ARG A 195 -8.79 12.43 1.10
CA ARG A 195 -9.82 12.61 2.14
C ARG A 195 -11.23 12.76 1.56
N THR A 196 -11.35 13.19 0.31
CA THR A 196 -12.63 13.50 -0.32
C THR A 196 -12.86 12.64 -1.55
N VAL A 197 -14.13 12.46 -1.92
CA VAL A 197 -14.54 11.75 -3.14
C VAL A 197 -13.94 12.43 -4.38
N ALA A 198 -13.90 13.76 -4.43
CA ALA A 198 -13.33 14.50 -5.55
C ALA A 198 -11.83 14.22 -5.73
N GLN A 199 -11.05 14.21 -4.65
CA GLN A 199 -9.63 13.83 -4.71
C GLN A 199 -9.45 12.39 -5.18
N ALA A 200 -10.24 11.46 -4.65
CA ALA A 200 -10.21 10.06 -5.06
C ALA A 200 -10.53 9.90 -6.55
N GLN A 201 -11.52 10.65 -7.05
CA GLN A 201 -11.91 10.64 -8.46
C GLN A 201 -10.78 11.10 -9.37
N SER A 202 -10.00 12.13 -8.99
CA SER A 202 -8.85 12.58 -9.79
C SER A 202 -7.81 11.47 -10.02
N TYR A 203 -7.55 10.61 -9.02
CA TYR A 203 -6.64 9.48 -9.20
C TYR A 203 -7.26 8.37 -10.05
N ILE A 204 -8.56 8.09 -9.90
CA ILE A 204 -9.27 7.11 -10.72
C ILE A 204 -9.24 7.53 -12.20
N ASP A 205 -9.52 8.81 -12.48
CA ASP A 205 -9.51 9.36 -13.83
C ASP A 205 -8.11 9.26 -14.45
N GLN A 206 -7.07 9.61 -13.68
CA GLN A 206 -5.68 9.48 -14.14
C GLN A 206 -5.29 8.03 -14.47
N VAL A 207 -5.69 7.06 -13.63
CA VAL A 207 -5.46 5.63 -13.91
C VAL A 207 -6.24 5.18 -15.14
N LYS A 208 -7.51 5.58 -15.26
CA LYS A 208 -8.34 5.27 -16.42
C LYS A 208 -7.71 5.77 -17.72
N GLU A 209 -7.24 7.01 -17.72
CA GLU A 209 -6.63 7.65 -18.89
C GLU A 209 -5.31 6.99 -19.28
N LEU A 210 -4.45 6.67 -18.31
CA LEU A 210 -3.07 6.28 -18.58
C LEU A 210 -2.84 4.77 -18.64
N LEU A 211 -3.57 3.97 -17.86
CA LEU A 211 -3.49 2.50 -17.80
C LEU A 211 -4.71 1.79 -18.40
N GLY A 212 -5.86 2.46 -18.43
CA GLY A 212 -7.13 1.89 -18.92
C GLY A 212 -7.99 1.27 -17.83
N GLU A 213 -9.24 0.95 -18.18
CA GLU A 213 -10.25 0.44 -17.25
C GLU A 213 -9.88 -0.90 -16.61
N ALA A 214 -9.05 -1.72 -17.28
CA ALA A 214 -8.60 -3.01 -16.74
C ALA A 214 -7.82 -2.88 -15.42
N TRP A 215 -7.21 -1.72 -15.16
CA TRP A 215 -6.52 -1.44 -13.88
C TRP A 215 -7.47 -0.99 -12.76
N LEU A 216 -8.72 -0.63 -13.06
CA LEU A 216 -9.70 -0.17 -12.07
C LEU A 216 -10.43 -1.34 -11.42
N THR A 217 -9.64 -2.24 -10.83
CA THR A 217 -10.09 -3.43 -10.10
C THR A 217 -9.41 -3.46 -8.73
N LYS A 218 -9.98 -4.17 -7.76
CA LYS A 218 -9.34 -4.29 -6.43
C LYS A 218 -8.01 -5.05 -6.50
N GLU A 219 -7.75 -5.78 -7.56
CA GLU A 219 -6.50 -6.51 -7.80
C GLU A 219 -5.38 -5.58 -8.31
N HIS A 220 -5.71 -4.41 -8.87
CA HIS A 220 -4.73 -3.54 -9.53
C HIS A 220 -4.81 -2.05 -9.15
N PHE A 221 -5.85 -1.61 -8.44
CA PHE A 221 -5.93 -0.25 -7.93
C PHE A 221 -6.51 -0.21 -6.52
N ARG A 222 -5.82 0.52 -5.64
CA ARG A 222 -6.25 0.74 -4.25
C ARG A 222 -6.15 2.21 -3.85
N ILE A 223 -7.07 2.64 -3.01
CA ILE A 223 -6.98 3.91 -2.30
C ILE A 223 -6.88 3.61 -0.80
N GLY A 224 -5.74 3.94 -0.18
CA GLY A 224 -5.56 3.84 1.26
C GLY A 224 -6.05 5.10 1.96
N ALA A 225 -7.21 5.01 2.62
CA ALA A 225 -7.82 6.16 3.27
C ALA A 225 -8.82 5.77 4.38
N SER A 226 -8.69 6.40 5.54
CA SER A 226 -9.62 6.28 6.66
C SER A 226 -10.74 7.33 6.63
N ALA A 227 -10.40 8.58 6.31
CA ALA A 227 -11.37 9.67 6.19
C ALA A 227 -12.33 9.49 5.01
N LEU A 228 -11.81 8.99 3.87
CA LEU A 228 -12.64 8.73 2.70
C LEU A 228 -13.68 7.63 2.95
N PHE A 229 -13.36 6.61 3.74
CA PHE A 229 -14.32 5.57 4.11
C PHE A 229 -15.55 6.17 4.80
N LYS A 230 -15.32 7.08 5.77
CA LYS A 230 -16.40 7.81 6.47
C LYS A 230 -17.20 8.76 5.57
N ALA A 231 -16.61 9.23 4.47
CA ALA A 231 -17.33 10.07 3.51
C ALA A 231 -18.18 9.26 2.52
N LEU A 232 -17.95 7.95 2.42
CA LEU A 232 -18.64 7.04 1.51
C LEU A 232 -19.73 6.20 2.18
N CYS A 233 -19.74 6.14 3.52
CA CYS A 233 -20.67 5.36 4.34
C CYS A 233 -21.38 6.28 5.33
#